data_AF-A0AAN0NKJ7-F1
#
_entry.id   AF-A0AAN0NKJ7-F1
#
_cell.length_a   1.000
_cell.length_b   1.000
_cell.length_c   1.000
_cell.angle_alpha   90.00
_cell.angle_beta   90.00
_cell.angle_gamma   90.00
#
_symmetry.space_group_name_H-M   'P 1'
#
loop_
_entity.id
_entity.type
_entity.pdbx_description
1 polymer ?
#
loop_
_entity_poly.entity_id
_entity_poly.type
_entity_poly.pdbx_seq_one_letter_code
_entity_poly.pdbx_strand_id
1 'polypeptide(L)'
;MTGPDDAEAKRIYQELLDKIGQSYFDADFAYFRDVIHVPHTLHSQGQTVHVDTDEDLRAGFNKFRSYLAGIGVTEFIRTCEDAMFLNEQQIIGEHTSHLLRNGVWSREPYNVRSMLRRTDGRWQVCSSENALPDSAWQIMAMAPRSAKTKIARAAGIRKQNSKTGESND
;
A
#
# COMPACT_ATOMS: atom_id res chain seq x y z
N MET A 1 -24.56 -0.87 -5.81
CA MET A 1 -24.57 -1.33 -7.21
C MET A 1 -23.21 -0.99 -7.77
N THR A 2 -22.38 -1.98 -8.07
CA THR A 2 -21.13 -1.79 -8.80
C THR A 2 -21.44 -1.59 -10.29
N GLY A 3 -20.92 -0.54 -10.90
CA GLY A 3 -21.03 -0.30 -12.33
C GLY A 3 -20.11 -1.24 -13.13
N PRO A 4 -20.31 -1.36 -14.46
CA PRO A 4 -19.42 -2.13 -15.33
C PRO A 4 -17.96 -1.63 -15.26
N ASP A 5 -17.76 -0.33 -15.03
CA ASP A 5 -16.43 0.27 -14.87
C ASP A 5 -15.76 -0.15 -13.55
N ASP A 6 -16.53 -0.40 -12.49
CA ASP A 6 -16.00 -0.87 -11.20
C ASP A 6 -15.49 -2.31 -11.30
N ALA A 7 -16.18 -3.16 -12.07
CA ALA A 7 -15.75 -4.53 -12.30
C ALA A 7 -14.40 -4.59 -13.05
N GLU A 8 -14.22 -3.71 -14.05
CA GLU A 8 -12.96 -3.60 -14.79
C GLU A 8 -11.85 -3.00 -13.91
N ALA A 9 -12.15 -1.97 -13.12
CA ALA A 9 -11.20 -1.40 -12.16
C ALA A 9 -10.69 -2.46 -11.17
N LYS A 10 -11.60 -3.29 -10.63
CA LYS A 10 -11.27 -4.41 -9.74
C LYS A 10 -10.38 -5.44 -10.41
N ARG A 11 -10.68 -5.80 -11.66
CA ARG A 11 -9.86 -6.75 -12.42
C ARG A 11 -8.44 -6.24 -12.62
N ILE A 12 -8.28 -5.00 -13.10
CA ILE A 12 -6.96 -4.37 -13.30
C ILE A 12 -6.19 -4.29 -11.98
N TYR A 13 -6.89 -3.91 -10.90
CA TYR A 13 -6.29 -3.78 -9.58
C TYR A 13 -5.82 -5.14 -9.05
N GLN A 14 -6.67 -6.17 -9.09
CA GLN A 14 -6.32 -7.53 -8.67
C GLN A 14 -5.14 -8.09 -9.47
N GLU A 15 -5.11 -7.89 -10.79
CA GLU A 15 -3.99 -8.34 -11.63
C GLU A 15 -2.66 -7.71 -11.19
N LEU A 16 -2.64 -6.43 -10.80
CA LEU A 16 -1.43 -5.82 -10.25
C LEU A 16 -1.03 -6.42 -8.90
N LEU A 17 -2.00 -6.70 -8.03
CA LEU A 17 -1.74 -7.32 -6.73
C LEU A 17 -1.10 -8.71 -6.88
N ASP A 18 -1.64 -9.54 -7.77
CA ASP A 18 -1.15 -10.89 -8.03
C ASP A 18 0.29 -10.87 -8.55
N LYS A 19 0.58 -9.95 -9.48
CA LYS A 19 1.93 -9.74 -10.02
C LYS A 19 2.93 -9.34 -8.94
N ILE A 20 2.52 -8.44 -8.05
CA ILE A 20 3.35 -8.02 -6.92
C ILE A 20 3.62 -9.20 -5.99
N GLY A 21 2.58 -9.94 -5.59
CA GLY A 21 2.70 -11.12 -4.76
C GLY A 21 3.68 -12.15 -5.35
N GLN A 22 3.50 -12.49 -6.62
CA GLN A 22 4.34 -13.44 -7.35
C GLN A 22 5.80 -13.00 -7.40
N SER A 23 6.06 -11.73 -7.71
CA SER A 23 7.43 -11.19 -7.81
C SER A 23 8.23 -11.38 -6.51
N TYR A 24 7.55 -11.29 -5.36
CA TYR A 24 8.16 -11.49 -4.05
C TYR A 24 8.53 -12.92 -3.75
N PHE A 25 7.97 -13.93 -4.40
CA PHE A 25 8.40 -15.32 -4.24
C PHE A 25 9.43 -15.71 -5.30
N ASP A 26 9.25 -15.28 -6.54
CA ASP A 26 10.13 -15.60 -7.68
C ASP A 26 11.47 -14.86 -7.69
N ALA A 27 11.65 -13.88 -6.81
CA ALA A 27 12.82 -13.00 -6.75
C ALA A 27 12.95 -12.09 -7.96
N ASP A 28 11.84 -11.88 -8.68
CA ASP A 28 11.82 -11.12 -9.91
C ASP A 28 11.59 -9.63 -9.63
N PHE A 29 12.70 -8.94 -9.33
CA PHE A 29 12.67 -7.49 -9.16
C PHE A 29 12.30 -6.76 -10.46
N ALA A 30 12.65 -7.30 -11.63
CA ALA A 30 12.32 -6.64 -12.90
C ALA A 30 10.80 -6.60 -13.09
N TYR A 31 10.12 -7.70 -12.76
CA TYR A 31 8.67 -7.76 -12.77
C TYR A 31 8.02 -6.86 -11.73
N PHE A 32 8.56 -6.85 -10.50
CA PHE A 32 8.12 -5.91 -9.46
C PHE A 32 8.27 -4.44 -9.89
N ARG A 33 9.37 -4.10 -10.54
CA ARG A 33 9.66 -2.74 -11.02
C ARG A 33 8.70 -2.29 -12.12
N ASP A 34 8.22 -3.20 -12.97
CA ASP A 34 7.26 -2.88 -14.03
C ASP A 34 5.89 -2.47 -13.46
N VAL A 35 5.51 -3.00 -12.29
CA VAL A 35 4.21 -2.75 -11.66
C VAL A 35 4.23 -1.70 -10.55
N ILE A 36 5.40 -1.22 -10.13
CA ILE A 36 5.54 -0.13 -9.15
C ILE A 36 6.09 1.12 -9.84
N HIS A 37 5.37 2.23 -9.69
CA HIS A 37 5.81 3.54 -10.18
C HIS A 37 6.84 4.12 -9.23
N VAL A 38 7.94 4.68 -9.75
CA VAL A 38 8.93 5.45 -8.99
C VAL A 38 8.90 6.90 -9.49
N PRO A 39 8.76 7.91 -8.61
CA PRO A 39 8.71 7.82 -7.15
C PRO A 39 7.42 7.17 -6.63
N HIS A 40 7.54 6.45 -5.51
CA HIS A 40 6.42 5.81 -4.79
C HIS A 40 6.34 6.35 -3.36
N THR A 41 5.12 6.51 -2.84
CA THR A 41 4.91 6.92 -1.45
C THR A 41 4.05 5.90 -0.71
N LEU A 42 4.55 5.45 0.44
CA LEU A 42 3.86 4.55 1.35
C LEU A 42 3.53 5.30 2.64
N HIS A 43 2.24 5.35 2.99
CA HIS A 43 1.74 5.89 4.24
C HIS A 43 1.35 4.75 5.18
N SER A 44 1.67 4.87 6.48
CA SER A 44 1.19 3.93 7.49
C SER A 44 1.18 4.61 8.85
N GLN A 45 -0.01 4.70 9.46
CA GLN A 45 -0.29 5.32 10.78
C GLN A 45 0.60 6.54 11.12
N GLY A 46 0.61 7.55 10.24
CA GLY A 46 1.34 8.81 10.47
C GLY A 46 2.81 8.82 10.06
N GLN A 47 3.38 7.68 9.65
CA GLN A 47 4.69 7.63 8.99
C GLN A 47 4.52 7.62 7.48
N THR A 48 5.48 8.26 6.79
CA THR A 48 5.55 8.28 5.33
C THR A 48 6.93 7.81 4.90
N VAL A 49 6.97 6.80 4.03
CA VAL A 49 8.18 6.32 3.37
C VAL A 49 8.13 6.76 1.92
N HIS A 50 9.21 7.40 1.48
CA HIS A 50 9.43 7.76 0.09
C HIS A 50 10.43 6.80 -0.53
N VAL A 51 10.08 6.29 -1.71
CA VAL A 51 10.95 5.52 -2.58
C VAL A 51 11.17 6.37 -3.81
N ASP A 52 12.31 7.07 -3.84
CA ASP A 52 12.58 8.09 -4.86
C ASP A 52 13.36 7.51 -6.06
N THR A 53 14.02 6.37 -5.87
CA THR A 53 14.90 5.75 -6.86
C THR A 53 14.64 4.25 -7.04
N ASP A 54 15.07 3.71 -8.17
CA ASP A 54 15.06 2.26 -8.43
C ASP A 54 15.93 1.49 -7.42
N GLU A 55 17.00 2.11 -6.92
CA GLU A 55 17.86 1.53 -5.87
C GLU A 55 17.12 1.42 -4.54
N ASP A 56 16.37 2.47 -4.16
CA ASP A 56 15.52 2.45 -2.98
C ASP A 56 14.43 1.37 -3.11
N LEU A 57 13.82 1.25 -4.29
CA LEU A 57 12.81 0.24 -4.56
C LEU A 57 13.40 -1.17 -4.44
N ARG A 58 14.59 -1.40 -4.99
CA ARG A 58 15.30 -2.68 -4.89
C ARG A 58 15.67 -3.02 -3.46
N ALA A 59 16.12 -2.03 -2.68
CA ALA A 59 16.41 -2.21 -1.27
C ALA A 59 15.17 -2.61 -0.48
N GLY A 60 14.03 -1.94 -0.71
CA GLY A 60 12.74 -2.27 -0.11
C GLY A 60 12.25 -3.67 -0.49
N PHE A 61 12.35 -4.03 -1.77
CA PHE A 61 11.99 -5.35 -2.29
C PHE A 61 12.78 -6.48 -1.59
N ASN A 62 14.12 -6.35 -1.53
CA ASN A 62 14.98 -7.35 -0.90
C ASN A 62 14.71 -7.50 0.60
N LYS A 63 14.47 -6.38 1.29
CA LYS A 63 14.14 -6.37 2.71
C LYS A 63 12.78 -7.03 2.99
N PHE A 64 11.77 -6.75 2.18
CA PHE A 64 10.45 -7.39 2.31
C PHE A 64 10.54 -8.89 2.09
N ARG A 65 11.25 -9.34 1.04
CA ARG A 65 11.54 -10.76 0.84
C ARG A 65 12.24 -11.40 2.04
N SER A 66 13.29 -10.75 2.55
CA SER A 66 14.04 -11.24 3.72
C SER A 66 13.13 -11.34 4.95
N TYR A 67 12.21 -10.40 5.11
CA TYR A 67 11.21 -10.45 6.17
C TYR A 67 10.28 -11.66 6.00
N LEU A 68 9.67 -11.84 4.81
CA LEU A 68 8.76 -12.95 4.54
C LEU A 68 9.43 -14.30 4.85
N ALA A 69 10.68 -14.47 4.40
CA ALA A 69 11.49 -15.64 4.71
C ALA A 69 11.76 -15.77 6.22
N GLY A 70 12.09 -14.68 6.91
CA GLY A 70 12.40 -14.67 8.34
C GLY A 70 11.23 -15.06 9.25
N ILE A 71 9.99 -14.79 8.83
CA ILE A 71 8.79 -15.23 9.55
C ILE A 71 8.18 -16.54 8.99
N GLY A 72 8.81 -17.13 7.98
CA GLY A 72 8.38 -18.39 7.37
C GLY A 72 7.07 -18.27 6.59
N VAL A 73 6.77 -17.11 6.01
CA VAL A 73 5.62 -16.94 5.11
C VAL A 73 5.86 -17.74 3.83
N THR A 74 4.88 -18.55 3.48
CA THR A 74 4.86 -19.38 2.27
C THR A 74 3.93 -18.81 1.20
N GLU A 75 2.87 -18.09 1.61
CA GLU A 75 1.97 -17.41 0.68
C GLU A 75 1.71 -15.97 1.12
N PHE A 76 1.72 -15.07 0.15
CA PHE A 76 1.32 -13.67 0.31
C PHE A 76 0.18 -13.38 -0.66
N ILE A 77 -1.04 -13.48 -0.15
CA ILE A 77 -2.27 -13.29 -0.91
C ILE A 77 -2.74 -11.85 -0.71
N ARG A 78 -3.26 -11.22 -1.75
CA ARG A 78 -3.80 -9.87 -1.67
C ARG A 78 -5.11 -9.85 -2.45
N THR A 79 -6.20 -9.54 -1.79
CA THR A 79 -7.55 -9.63 -2.36
C THR A 79 -8.14 -8.24 -2.51
N CYS A 80 -8.46 -7.84 -3.73
CA CYS A 80 -9.15 -6.58 -4.02
C CYS A 80 -10.57 -6.63 -3.46
N GLU A 81 -10.87 -5.74 -2.53
CA GLU A 81 -12.20 -5.61 -1.92
C GLU A 81 -13.05 -4.62 -2.72
N ASP A 82 -12.46 -3.45 -3.00
CA ASP A 82 -13.09 -2.42 -3.82
C ASP A 82 -12.11 -1.71 -4.75
N ALA A 83 -12.58 -1.29 -5.92
CA ALA A 83 -11.79 -0.46 -6.83
C ALA A 83 -12.71 0.31 -7.78
N MET A 84 -12.31 1.54 -8.10
CA MET A 84 -13.02 2.41 -9.04
C MET A 84 -12.04 3.25 -9.85
N PHE A 85 -12.42 3.61 -11.07
CA PHE A 85 -11.72 4.64 -11.84
C PHE A 85 -12.00 6.01 -11.23
N LEU A 86 -10.94 6.77 -10.93
CA LEU A 86 -11.04 8.20 -10.67
C LEU A 86 -11.10 8.99 -11.99
N ASN A 87 -10.44 8.46 -13.01
CA ASN A 87 -10.45 8.89 -14.41
C ASN A 87 -9.81 7.79 -15.27
N GLU A 88 -9.69 8.01 -16.58
CA GLU A 88 -9.13 7.05 -17.55
C GLU A 88 -7.69 6.57 -17.23
N GLN A 89 -6.95 7.32 -16.41
CA GLN A 89 -5.54 7.08 -16.09
C GLN A 89 -5.30 6.77 -14.61
N GLN A 90 -6.34 6.73 -13.78
CA GLN A 90 -6.20 6.54 -12.34
C GLN A 90 -7.28 5.62 -11.79
N ILE A 91 -6.85 4.63 -11.01
CA ILE A 91 -7.73 3.76 -10.22
C ILE A 91 -7.38 3.98 -8.75
N ILE A 92 -8.40 4.02 -7.90
CA ILE A 92 -8.22 3.88 -6.45
C ILE A 92 -8.88 2.59 -6.01
N GLY A 93 -8.24 1.86 -5.12
CA GLY A 93 -8.80 0.61 -4.60
C GLY A 93 -8.30 0.26 -3.21
N GLU A 94 -9.03 -0.64 -2.59
CA GLU A 94 -8.79 -1.20 -1.27
C GLU A 94 -8.62 -2.71 -1.40
N HIS A 95 -7.65 -3.26 -0.69
CA HIS A 95 -7.43 -4.69 -0.65
C HIS A 95 -7.02 -5.14 0.75
N THR A 96 -7.34 -6.39 1.05
CA THR A 96 -6.85 -7.05 2.25
C THR A 96 -5.63 -7.89 1.89
N SER A 97 -4.57 -7.73 2.68
CA SER A 97 -3.31 -8.45 2.53
C SER A 97 -3.20 -9.56 3.56
N HIS A 98 -2.78 -10.73 3.09
CA HIS A 98 -2.89 -12.01 3.76
C HIS A 98 -1.53 -12.70 3.76
N LEU A 99 -0.94 -12.88 4.95
CA LEU A 99 0.34 -13.57 5.10
C LEU A 99 0.13 -14.94 5.75
N LEU A 100 0.45 -15.98 4.99
CA LEU A 100 0.18 -17.35 5.38
C LEU A 100 1.49 -18.14 5.51
N ARG A 101 1.48 -19.09 6.44
CA ARG A 101 2.48 -20.14 6.60
C ARG A 101 1.75 -21.47 6.49
N ASN A 102 1.93 -22.17 5.38
CA ASN A 102 1.24 -23.42 5.03
C ASN A 102 -0.29 -23.30 5.19
N GLY A 103 -0.89 -22.26 4.61
CA GLY A 103 -2.32 -21.99 4.71
C GLY A 103 -2.83 -21.45 6.06
N VAL A 104 -1.95 -21.22 7.05
CA VAL A 104 -2.31 -20.64 8.36
C VAL A 104 -1.84 -19.20 8.44
N TRP A 105 -2.68 -18.30 8.95
CA TRP A 105 -2.34 -16.90 9.23
C TRP A 105 -1.05 -16.77 10.04
N SER A 106 0.01 -16.24 9.41
CA SER A 106 1.24 -15.88 10.13
C SER A 106 1.07 -14.55 10.89
N ARG A 107 0.15 -13.71 10.43
CA ARG A 107 -0.22 -12.41 11.00
C ARG A 107 -1.70 -12.15 10.73
N GLU A 108 -2.28 -11.23 11.50
CA GLU A 108 -3.62 -10.70 11.22
C GLU A 108 -3.64 -10.08 9.81
N PRO A 109 -4.68 -10.36 8.99
CA PRO A 109 -4.90 -9.64 7.76
C PRO A 109 -4.98 -8.13 7.98
N TYR A 110 -4.52 -7.35 7.00
CA TYR A 110 -4.52 -5.90 7.11
C TYR A 110 -4.99 -5.26 5.81
N ASN A 111 -5.73 -4.15 5.97
CA ASN A 111 -6.26 -3.41 4.84
C ASN A 111 -5.24 -2.40 4.32
N VAL A 112 -5.22 -2.27 3.02
CA VAL A 112 -4.37 -1.35 2.29
C VAL A 112 -5.21 -0.64 1.25
N ARG A 113 -5.12 0.68 1.23
CA ARG A 113 -5.64 1.50 0.14
C ARG A 113 -4.50 1.80 -0.81
N SER A 114 -4.71 1.77 -2.11
CA SER A 114 -3.67 2.13 -3.08
C SER A 114 -4.24 2.87 -4.27
N MET A 115 -3.40 3.73 -4.86
CA MET A 115 -3.69 4.41 -6.11
C MET A 115 -2.83 3.80 -7.21
N LEU A 116 -3.47 3.44 -8.32
CA LEU A 116 -2.83 3.06 -9.55
C LEU A 116 -2.82 4.24 -10.51
N ARG A 117 -1.75 4.37 -11.26
CA ARG A 117 -1.65 5.31 -12.38
C ARG A 117 -1.29 4.56 -13.64
N ARG A 118 -1.91 4.94 -14.75
CA ARG A 118 -1.52 4.50 -16.08
C ARG A 118 -0.48 5.46 -16.66
N THR A 119 0.71 4.95 -16.94
CA THR A 119 1.80 5.69 -17.59
C THR A 119 2.32 4.85 -18.76
N ASP A 120 2.46 5.45 -19.95
CA ASP A 120 2.91 4.77 -21.18
C ASP A 120 2.13 3.47 -21.47
N GLY A 121 0.82 3.52 -21.23
CA GLY A 121 -0.10 2.40 -21.45
C GLY A 121 -0.12 1.33 -20.35
N ARG A 122 0.75 1.41 -19.34
CA ARG A 122 0.91 0.42 -18.25
C ARG A 122 0.35 0.94 -16.93
N TRP A 123 -0.36 0.08 -16.21
CA TRP A 123 -0.81 0.38 -14.84
C TRP A 123 0.28 0.09 -13.83
N GLN A 124 0.50 1.01 -12.91
CA GLN A 124 1.50 0.90 -11.85
C GLN A 124 0.96 1.43 -10.52
N VAL A 125 1.38 0.84 -9.41
CA VAL A 125 1.05 1.36 -8.06
C VAL A 125 1.93 2.58 -7.77
N CYS A 126 1.31 3.74 -7.53
CA CYS A 126 2.03 4.99 -7.28
C CYS A 126 1.98 5.44 -5.80
N SER A 127 0.96 5.00 -5.06
CA SER A 127 0.95 5.17 -3.61
C SER A 127 0.14 4.07 -2.92
N SER A 128 0.48 3.82 -1.66
CA SER A 128 -0.25 2.92 -0.78
C SER A 128 -0.39 3.52 0.62
N GLU A 129 -1.52 3.24 1.27
CA GLU A 129 -1.79 3.58 2.66
C GLU A 129 -2.16 2.30 3.41
N ASN A 130 -1.38 1.95 4.43
CA ASN A 130 -1.53 0.71 5.18
C ASN A 130 -2.12 1.03 6.56
N ALA A 131 -3.17 0.31 6.95
CA ALA A 131 -3.78 0.43 8.26
C ALA A 131 -3.05 -0.42 9.32
N LEU A 132 -1.73 -0.27 9.45
CA LEU A 132 -0.92 -1.04 10.39
C LEU A 132 -0.37 -0.20 11.54
N PRO A 133 -0.43 -0.67 12.81
CA PRO A 133 0.05 0.07 13.97
C PRO A 133 1.55 0.40 13.89
N ASP A 134 1.99 1.46 14.59
CA ASP A 134 3.32 2.10 14.57
C ASP A 134 4.56 1.17 14.69
N SER A 135 4.36 -0.10 15.03
CA SER A 135 5.38 -1.16 15.05
C SER A 135 5.44 -2.02 13.77
N ALA A 136 4.78 -1.59 12.69
CA ALA A 136 4.64 -2.35 11.46
C ALA A 136 5.98 -2.58 10.75
N TRP A 137 6.40 -3.84 10.77
CA TRP A 137 7.54 -4.39 10.04
C TRP A 137 7.58 -4.06 8.53
N GLN A 138 6.45 -3.65 7.93
CA GLN A 138 6.38 -3.26 6.50
C GLN A 138 7.07 -1.94 6.22
N ILE A 139 6.97 -0.99 7.14
CA ILE A 139 7.70 0.28 7.07
C ILE A 139 9.20 -0.01 7.24
N MET A 140 9.56 -0.89 8.18
CA MET A 140 10.95 -1.32 8.40
C MET A 140 11.54 -2.07 7.19
N ALA A 141 10.72 -2.86 6.51
CA ALA A 141 11.09 -3.59 5.31
C ALA A 141 11.20 -2.67 4.09
N MET A 142 10.29 -1.72 3.90
CA MET A 142 10.27 -0.88 2.69
C MET A 142 11.04 0.44 2.83
N ALA A 143 11.45 0.85 4.04
CA ALA A 143 12.26 2.05 4.22
C ALA A 143 13.65 1.87 3.55
N PRO A 144 14.07 2.75 2.62
CA PRO A 144 15.43 2.72 2.11
C PRO A 144 16.45 2.96 3.22
N ARG A 145 17.69 2.48 3.06
CA ARG A 145 18.77 2.75 4.04
C ARG A 145 19.06 4.24 4.21
N SER A 146 18.69 5.05 3.21
CA SER A 146 18.85 6.50 3.15
C SER A 146 17.63 7.27 3.64
N ALA A 147 16.56 6.61 4.10
CA ALA A 147 15.30 7.24 4.46
C ALA A 147 15.55 8.38 5.46
N LYS A 148 15.54 9.62 4.95
CA LYS A 148 15.43 10.80 5.79
C LYS A 148 14.02 10.75 6.35
N THR A 149 13.86 10.18 7.53
CA THR A 149 12.60 10.21 8.28
C THR A 149 12.25 11.67 8.53
N LYS A 150 11.53 12.31 7.61
CA LYS A 150 10.84 13.56 7.89
C LYS A 150 9.59 13.17 8.67
N ILE A 151 9.73 13.15 10.00
CA ILE A 151 8.60 13.06 10.91
C ILE A 151 7.79 14.35 10.72
N ALA A 152 6.77 14.31 9.86
CA ALA A 152 5.78 15.37 9.79
C ALA A 152 4.92 15.26 11.06
N ARG A 153 5.13 16.16 12.02
CA ARG A 153 4.19 16.31 13.14
C ARG A 153 2.85 16.75 12.58
N ALA A 154 1.82 15.93 12.76
CA ALA A 154 0.44 16.30 12.47
C ALA A 154 0.07 17.52 13.34
N ALA A 155 -0.01 18.69 12.72
CA ALA A 155 -0.47 19.91 13.36
C ALA A 155 -2.00 20.01 13.27
N GLY A 156 -2.64 20.04 14.44
CA GLY A 156 -3.83 20.85 14.68
C GLY A 156 -5.18 20.28 14.23
N ILE A 157 -5.80 19.48 15.09
CA ILE A 157 -7.27 19.38 15.13
C ILE A 157 -7.80 20.75 15.58
N ARG A 158 -8.28 21.57 14.64
CA ARG A 158 -9.22 22.65 14.95
C ARG A 158 -10.57 22.00 15.25
N LYS A 159 -10.94 21.91 16.52
CA LYS A 159 -12.35 21.74 16.91
C LYS A 159 -13.08 23.06 16.62
N GLN A 160 -13.82 23.11 15.53
CA GLN A 160 -15.01 23.95 15.46
C GLN A 160 -16.16 23.13 16.02
N ASN A 161 -16.68 23.52 17.19
CA ASN A 161 -18.08 23.28 17.50
C ASN A 161 -18.68 24.63 17.90
N SER A 162 -19.80 24.92 17.28
CA SER A 162 -20.57 26.15 17.41
C SER A 162 -21.90 25.83 18.08
N LYS A 163 -22.38 26.80 18.87
CA LYS A 163 -23.76 26.98 19.37
C LYS A 163 -24.17 25.98 20.47
N THR A 164 -24.95 26.30 21.49
CA THR A 164 -25.89 27.39 21.82
C THR A 164 -26.16 27.22 23.34
N GLY A 165 -26.18 28.27 24.15
CA GLY A 165 -27.44 28.93 24.54
C GLY A 165 -27.66 28.80 26.05
N GLU A 166 -28.43 29.77 26.57
CA GLU A 166 -29.09 29.87 27.88
C GLU A 166 -28.49 30.76 28.97
N SER A 167 -29.42 31.50 29.56
CA SER A 167 -29.36 32.74 30.31
C SER A 167 -29.40 32.55 31.83
N ASN A 168 -29.34 33.70 32.53
CA ASN A 168 -29.73 34.00 33.92
C ASN A 168 -28.77 33.50 35.00
N ASP A 169 -28.42 34.27 36.03
CA ASP A 169 -28.99 35.49 36.65
C ASP A 169 -27.92 36.58 36.88
#